data_AF-A0A7S3QIC3-F1
#
_entry.id   AF-A0A7S3QIC3-F1
#
_cell.length_a   1.000
_cell.length_b   1.000
_cell.length_c   1.000
_cell.angle_alpha   90.00
_cell.angle_beta   90.00
_cell.angle_gamma   90.00
#
_symmetry.space_group_name_H-M   'P 1'
#
loop_
_entity.id
_entity.type
_entity.pdbx_description
1 polymer ?
#
loop_
_entity_poly.entity_id
_entity_poly.type
_entity_poly.pdbx_seq_one_letter_code
_entity_poly.pdbx_strand_id
1 'polypeptide(L)'
;MNWFGKKKAAQPSTTSTGTSGGGGGGNPGATIIKIRESIEAQEKREAHKEREIDKLVSDAKAKMAKGDKKGALYAMKRKKLHETELNKIQQVKMTLETQVINLESAAQNADTFAAMNAGKNAMAKIRNDVGIDKVDNLMDDIKDEMDLANEISDAIAQPVDPFAQDEDDLLAELEQMGADDLEAELLQAPSAKNEVLFPDAPASKLPSLDASEAEEMKKLEAELAGL
;
A
#
# COMPACT_ATOMS: atom_id res chain seq x y z
N MET A 1 67.75 -29.67 -10.05
CA MET A 1 66.35 -30.14 -9.99
C MET A 1 65.98 -30.41 -8.53
N ASN A 2 64.92 -29.74 -8.05
CA ASN A 2 64.16 -29.90 -6.79
C ASN A 2 64.97 -29.74 -5.47
N TRP A 3 65.02 -28.60 -4.76
CA TRP A 3 64.01 -27.62 -4.30
C TRP A 3 63.02 -28.14 -3.22
N PHE A 4 63.45 -27.98 -1.97
CA PHE A 4 62.73 -27.70 -0.70
C PHE A 4 61.46 -28.48 -0.28
N GLY A 5 61.50 -28.98 0.96
CA GLY A 5 60.30 -29.32 1.75
C GLY A 5 60.61 -29.76 3.19
N LYS A 6 60.85 -28.80 4.09
CA LYS A 6 61.01 -29.05 5.55
C LYS A 6 59.70 -29.55 6.17
N LYS A 7 59.77 -30.63 6.96
CA LYS A 7 58.69 -31.10 7.84
C LYS A 7 58.35 -30.03 8.88
N LYS A 8 57.09 -29.56 8.87
CA LYS A 8 56.48 -28.78 9.95
C LYS A 8 55.76 -29.74 10.89
N ALA A 9 56.10 -29.70 12.18
CA ALA A 9 55.45 -30.47 13.23
C ALA A 9 53.95 -30.10 13.31
N ALA A 10 53.09 -31.12 13.36
CA ALA A 10 51.66 -30.96 13.57
C ALA A 10 51.42 -30.48 15.01
N GLN A 11 50.83 -29.30 15.16
CA GLN A 11 50.25 -28.87 16.42
C GLN A 11 48.91 -29.59 16.62
N PRO A 12 48.54 -29.96 17.87
CA PRO A 12 47.21 -30.47 18.14
C PRO A 12 46.20 -29.34 17.93
N SER A 13 45.40 -29.45 16.88
CA SER A 13 44.22 -28.62 16.69
C SER A 13 43.26 -28.88 17.84
N THR A 14 43.10 -27.90 18.72
CA THR A 14 42.01 -27.84 19.68
C THR A 14 40.71 -27.80 18.89
N THR A 15 40.04 -28.94 18.78
CA THR A 15 38.66 -29.04 18.31
C THR A 15 37.80 -28.25 19.30
N SER A 16 37.50 -27.00 18.96
CA SER A 16 36.46 -26.25 19.64
C SER A 16 35.13 -26.91 19.30
N THR A 17 34.63 -27.69 20.25
CA THR A 17 33.23 -28.10 20.35
C THR A 17 32.36 -26.84 20.37
N GLY A 18 31.87 -26.44 19.21
CA GLY A 18 31.05 -25.25 19.01
C GLY A 18 29.88 -25.60 18.10
N THR A 19 28.88 -26.22 18.71
CA THR A 19 27.47 -26.20 18.31
C THR A 19 27.19 -26.43 16.82
N SER A 20 27.06 -27.71 16.47
CA SER A 20 26.11 -28.15 15.45
C SER A 20 24.70 -27.71 15.87
N GLY A 21 24.31 -26.50 15.48
CA GLY A 21 22.91 -26.07 15.51
C GLY A 21 22.15 -26.89 14.48
N GLY A 22 21.58 -28.00 14.93
CA GLY A 22 20.80 -28.92 14.12
C GLY A 22 19.67 -28.23 13.37
N GLY A 23 19.30 -28.84 12.24
CA GLY A 23 18.29 -28.37 11.31
C GLY A 23 17.03 -27.85 11.99
N GLY A 24 16.86 -26.54 11.93
CA GLY A 24 15.60 -25.87 12.16
C GLY A 24 15.05 -25.42 10.81
N GLY A 25 14.60 -26.35 9.97
CA GLY A 25 13.61 -26.02 8.95
C GLY A 25 12.34 -25.62 9.70
N GLY A 26 12.30 -24.38 10.19
CA GLY A 26 11.23 -23.89 11.05
C GLY A 26 9.93 -23.95 10.26
N ASN A 27 8.89 -24.52 10.87
CA ASN A 27 7.54 -24.51 10.33
C ASN A 27 7.23 -23.08 9.80
N PRO A 28 6.89 -22.92 8.51
CA PRO A 28 6.59 -21.61 7.91
C PRO A 28 5.60 -20.82 8.75
N GLY A 29 4.55 -21.47 9.27
CA GLY A 29 3.56 -20.84 10.14
C GLY A 29 4.15 -20.28 11.45
N ALA A 30 5.02 -21.05 12.12
CA ALA A 30 5.67 -20.59 13.34
C ALA A 30 6.64 -19.42 13.08
N THR A 31 7.29 -19.40 11.92
CA THR A 31 8.15 -18.30 11.49
C THR A 31 7.34 -17.05 11.16
N ILE A 32 6.21 -17.20 10.46
CA ILE A 32 5.27 -16.11 10.15
C ILE A 32 4.79 -15.44 11.45
N ILE A 33 4.41 -16.22 12.47
CA ILE A 33 3.99 -15.67 13.77
C ILE A 33 5.09 -14.79 14.39
N LYS A 34 6.34 -15.27 14.43
CA LYS A 34 7.47 -14.48 14.98
C LYS A 34 7.74 -13.19 14.19
N ILE A 35 7.59 -13.23 12.87
CA ILE A 35 7.74 -12.04 12.03
C ILE A 35 6.62 -11.05 12.34
N ARG A 36 5.38 -11.50 12.46
CA ARG A 36 4.22 -10.66 12.84
C ARG A 36 4.39 -10.04 14.24
N GLU A 37 4.85 -10.80 15.23
CA GLU A 37 5.21 -10.27 16.56
C GLU A 37 6.31 -9.19 16.46
N SER A 38 7.28 -9.41 15.57
CA SER A 38 8.34 -8.43 15.32
C SER A 38 7.81 -7.15 14.66
N ILE A 39 6.84 -7.25 13.74
CA ILE A 39 6.14 -6.11 13.14
C ILE A 39 5.42 -5.31 14.23
N GLU A 40 4.65 -5.95 15.10
CA GLU A 40 3.95 -5.29 16.21
C GLU A 40 4.94 -4.56 17.14
N ALA A 41 6.11 -5.17 17.41
CA ALA A 41 7.16 -4.51 18.18
C ALA A 41 7.80 -3.31 17.45
N GLN A 42 7.84 -3.32 16.12
CA GLN A 42 8.25 -2.16 15.33
C GLN A 42 7.18 -1.06 15.35
N GLU A 43 5.90 -1.39 15.28
CA GLU A 43 4.78 -0.43 15.38
C GLU A 43 4.78 0.31 16.72
N LYS A 44 5.00 -0.41 17.83
CA LYS A 44 5.14 0.21 19.15
C LYS A 44 6.32 1.19 19.20
N ARG A 45 7.42 0.87 18.53
CA ARG A 45 8.60 1.76 18.43
C ARG A 45 8.34 2.96 17.53
N GLU A 46 7.67 2.76 16.39
CA GLU A 46 7.22 3.80 15.48
C GLU A 46 6.37 4.83 16.24
N ALA A 47 5.29 4.39 16.90
CA ALA A 47 4.41 5.26 17.68
C ALA A 47 5.15 6.01 18.80
N HIS A 48 6.16 5.39 19.43
CA HIS A 48 6.99 6.08 20.41
C HIS A 48 7.83 7.21 19.76
N LYS A 49 8.43 6.96 18.59
CA LYS A 49 9.24 7.96 17.88
C LYS A 49 8.40 9.12 17.36
N GLU A 50 7.20 8.85 16.87
CA GLU A 50 6.23 9.89 16.46
C GLU A 50 5.89 10.82 17.63
N ARG A 51 5.55 10.26 18.80
CA ARG A 51 5.29 11.07 20.00
C ARG A 51 6.49 11.92 20.42
N GLU A 52 7.71 11.39 20.31
CA GLU A 52 8.93 12.16 20.60
C GLU A 52 9.16 13.28 19.59
N ILE A 53 8.87 13.04 18.31
CA ILE A 53 8.89 14.05 17.25
C ILE A 53 7.89 15.18 17.57
N ASP A 54 6.65 14.84 17.92
CA ASP A 54 5.61 15.83 18.26
C ASP A 54 5.99 16.69 19.45
N LYS A 55 6.56 16.09 20.50
CA LYS A 55 7.08 16.82 21.66
C LYS A 55 8.18 17.79 21.25
N LEU A 56 9.11 17.39 20.37
CA LEU A 56 10.19 18.25 19.89
C LEU A 56 9.67 19.38 18.99
N VAL A 57 8.64 19.14 18.20
CA VAL A 57 7.95 20.19 17.42
C VAL A 57 7.31 21.20 18.37
N SER A 58 6.59 20.74 19.39
CA SER A 58 5.96 21.62 20.39
C SER A 58 7.01 22.44 21.15
N ASP A 59 8.10 21.81 21.60
CA ASP A 59 9.21 22.47 22.29
C ASP A 59 9.90 23.52 21.39
N ALA A 60 10.14 23.18 20.11
CA ALA A 60 10.70 24.13 19.14
C ALA A 60 9.81 25.36 18.94
N LYS A 61 8.48 25.15 18.79
CA LYS A 61 7.49 26.24 18.68
C LYS A 61 7.48 27.12 19.93
N ALA A 62 7.47 26.50 21.12
CA ALA A 62 7.48 27.22 22.39
C ALA A 62 8.75 28.06 22.58
N LYS A 63 9.93 27.53 22.20
CA LYS A 63 11.21 28.26 22.25
C LYS A 63 11.27 29.41 21.25
N MET A 64 10.76 29.20 20.03
CA MET A 64 10.64 30.28 19.04
C MET A 64 9.75 31.42 19.51
N ALA A 65 8.60 31.12 20.13
CA ALA A 65 7.70 32.12 20.68
C ALA A 65 8.36 32.97 21.79
N LYS A 66 9.31 32.40 22.52
CA LYS A 66 10.11 33.09 23.56
C LYS A 66 11.36 33.80 23.01
N GLY A 67 11.58 33.79 21.69
CA GLY A 67 12.76 34.39 21.04
C GLY A 67 14.04 33.55 21.15
N ASP A 68 14.00 32.35 21.73
CA ASP A 68 15.16 31.45 21.84
C ASP A 68 15.37 30.66 20.53
N LYS A 69 15.96 31.33 19.54
CA LYS A 69 16.27 30.74 18.24
C LYS A 69 17.27 29.58 18.34
N LYS A 70 18.24 29.64 19.26
CA LYS A 70 19.27 28.59 19.41
C LYS A 70 18.67 27.31 19.99
N GLY A 71 17.84 27.43 21.02
CA GLY A 71 17.13 26.31 21.61
C GLY A 71 16.12 25.67 20.66
N ALA A 72 15.40 26.47 19.88
CA ALA A 72 14.50 25.97 18.83
C ALA A 72 15.25 25.19 17.75
N LEU A 73 16.39 25.72 17.27
CA LEU A 73 17.23 25.02 16.28
C LEU A 73 17.75 23.69 16.83
N TYR A 74 18.12 23.64 18.12
CA TYR A 74 18.55 22.40 18.77
C TYR A 74 17.42 21.35 18.83
N ALA A 75 16.20 21.76 19.19
CA ALA A 75 15.03 20.87 19.17
C ALA A 75 14.74 20.33 17.75
N MET A 76 14.83 21.19 16.73
CA MET A 76 14.66 20.79 15.32
C MET A 76 15.75 19.82 14.84
N LYS A 77 17.00 19.97 15.28
CA LYS A 77 18.06 18.99 14.98
C LYS A 77 17.77 17.62 15.59
N ARG A 78 17.30 17.59 16.84
CA ARG A 78 16.87 16.33 17.50
C ARG A 78 15.68 15.70 16.78
N LYS A 79 14.69 16.50 16.36
CA LYS A 79 13.56 16.02 15.55
C LYS A 79 14.05 15.27 14.32
N LYS A 80 14.97 15.86 13.56
CA LYS A 80 15.49 15.24 12.33
C LYS A 80 16.22 13.90 12.55
N LEU A 81 16.87 13.73 13.71
CA LEU A 81 17.45 12.44 14.10
C LEU A 81 16.36 11.38 14.33
N HIS A 82 15.28 11.73 15.04
CA HIS A 82 14.16 10.82 15.25
C HIS A 82 13.39 10.51 13.96
N GLU A 83 13.22 11.48 13.05
CA GLU A 83 12.64 11.24 11.72
C GLU A 83 13.46 10.26 10.89
N THR A 84 14.79 10.34 10.99
CA THR A 84 15.68 9.38 10.31
C THR A 84 15.51 7.97 10.88
N GLU A 85 15.33 7.84 12.20
CA GLU A 85 15.09 6.56 12.85
C GLU A 85 13.69 6.01 12.53
N LEU A 86 12.67 6.88 12.49
CA LEU A 86 11.31 6.55 12.08
C LEU A 86 11.29 5.96 10.66
N ASN A 87 11.97 6.61 9.73
CA ASN A 87 12.07 6.12 8.35
C ASN A 87 12.73 4.73 8.27
N LYS A 88 13.77 4.48 9.08
CA LYS A 88 14.38 3.14 9.17
C LYS A 88 13.41 2.10 9.71
N ILE A 89 12.62 2.44 10.73
CA ILE A 89 11.61 1.53 11.29
C ILE A 89 10.58 1.17 10.21
N GLN A 90 10.11 2.15 9.43
CA GLN A 90 9.17 1.94 8.34
C GLN A 90 9.73 1.02 7.24
N GLN A 91 10.98 1.21 6.84
CA GLN A 91 11.66 0.33 5.88
C GLN A 91 11.77 -1.11 6.40
N VAL A 92 12.09 -1.28 7.69
CA VAL A 92 12.16 -2.61 8.33
C VAL A 92 10.79 -3.27 8.37
N LYS A 93 9.72 -2.54 8.72
CA LYS A 93 8.34 -3.06 8.70
C LYS A 93 7.96 -3.57 7.31
N MET A 94 8.13 -2.77 6.26
CA MET A 94 7.84 -3.16 4.89
C MET A 94 8.60 -4.44 4.47
N THR A 95 9.86 -4.54 4.88
CA THR A 95 10.67 -5.74 4.61
C THR A 95 10.10 -6.97 5.32
N LEU A 96 9.69 -6.84 6.59
CA LEU A 96 9.09 -7.94 7.36
C LEU A 96 7.73 -8.36 6.78
N GLU A 97 6.89 -7.41 6.38
CA GLU A 97 5.60 -7.66 5.72
C GLU A 97 5.81 -8.43 4.40
N THR A 98 6.79 -8.03 3.60
CA THR A 98 7.17 -8.73 2.37
C THR A 98 7.62 -10.17 2.66
N GLN A 99 8.37 -10.38 3.76
CA GLN A 99 8.77 -11.73 4.17
C GLN A 99 7.58 -12.60 4.59
N VAL A 100 6.56 -12.04 5.24
CA VAL A 100 5.32 -12.77 5.57
C VAL A 100 4.65 -13.25 4.29
N ILE A 101 4.42 -12.35 3.34
CA ILE A 101 3.78 -12.68 2.05
C ILE A 101 4.55 -13.78 1.32
N ASN A 102 5.88 -13.66 1.26
CA ASN A 102 6.72 -14.66 0.59
C ASN A 102 6.66 -16.03 1.28
N LEU A 103 6.63 -16.07 2.62
CA LEU A 103 6.50 -17.32 3.37
C LEU A 103 5.13 -17.96 3.20
N GLU A 104 4.06 -17.16 3.17
CA GLU A 104 2.70 -17.64 2.90
C GLU A 104 2.59 -18.24 1.50
N SER A 105 3.12 -17.55 0.49
CA SER A 105 3.19 -18.07 -0.88
C SER A 105 4.02 -19.36 -0.96
N ALA A 106 5.19 -19.38 -0.30
CA ALA A 106 6.03 -20.58 -0.27
C ALA A 106 5.32 -21.77 0.41
N ALA A 107 4.55 -21.54 1.47
CA ALA A 107 3.76 -22.57 2.12
C ALA A 107 2.67 -23.12 1.18
N GLN A 108 1.93 -22.25 0.50
CA GLN A 108 0.91 -22.67 -0.48
C GLN A 108 1.52 -23.45 -1.66
N ASN A 109 2.68 -23.04 -2.15
CA ASN A 109 3.40 -23.75 -3.20
C ASN A 109 3.86 -25.14 -2.72
N ALA A 110 4.29 -25.25 -1.47
CA ALA A 110 4.66 -26.54 -0.87
C ALA A 110 3.45 -27.48 -0.76
N ASP A 111 2.28 -26.97 -0.37
CA ASP A 111 1.04 -27.75 -0.30
C ASP A 111 0.59 -28.22 -1.70
N THR A 112 0.68 -27.34 -2.70
CA THR A 112 0.40 -27.69 -4.10
C THR A 112 1.33 -28.79 -4.59
N PHE A 113 2.63 -28.68 -4.30
CA PHE A 113 3.61 -29.70 -4.65
C PHE A 113 3.33 -31.03 -3.92
N ALA A 114 2.93 -30.99 -2.65
CA ALA A 114 2.55 -32.18 -1.89
C ALA A 114 1.34 -32.89 -2.52
N ALA A 115 0.33 -32.14 -2.95
CA ALA A 115 -0.84 -32.68 -3.66
C ALA A 115 -0.46 -33.30 -5.00
N MET A 116 0.39 -32.64 -5.79
CA MET A 116 0.93 -33.19 -7.05
C MET A 116 1.68 -34.52 -6.81
N ASN A 117 2.51 -34.58 -5.77
CA ASN A 117 3.24 -35.80 -5.44
C ASN A 117 2.31 -36.93 -4.99
N ALA A 118 1.26 -36.62 -4.23
CA ALA A 118 0.22 -37.59 -3.86
C ALA A 118 -0.50 -38.13 -5.10
N GLY A 119 -0.90 -37.25 -6.04
CA GLY A 119 -1.50 -37.62 -7.31
C GLY A 119 -0.58 -38.53 -8.15
N LYS A 120 0.69 -38.15 -8.29
CA LYS A 120 1.70 -38.96 -8.99
C LYS A 120 1.86 -40.36 -8.38
N ASN A 121 1.87 -40.48 -7.05
CA ASN A 121 1.96 -41.77 -6.37
C ASN A 121 0.68 -42.62 -6.56
N ALA A 122 -0.50 -42.00 -6.53
CA ALA A 122 -1.76 -42.67 -6.82
C ALA A 122 -1.80 -43.20 -8.27
N MET A 123 -1.39 -42.38 -9.24
CA MET A 123 -1.28 -42.79 -10.64
C MET A 123 -0.29 -43.94 -10.84
N ALA A 124 0.87 -43.88 -10.18
CA ALA A 124 1.85 -44.96 -10.22
C ALA A 124 1.29 -46.29 -9.67
N LYS A 125 0.46 -46.22 -8.62
CA LYS A 125 -0.21 -47.40 -8.06
C LYS A 125 -1.25 -47.96 -9.05
N ILE A 126 -2.09 -47.12 -9.64
CA ILE A 126 -3.05 -47.53 -10.68
C ILE A 126 -2.32 -48.21 -11.84
N ARG A 127 -1.20 -47.65 -12.29
CA ARG A 127 -0.36 -48.25 -13.35
C ARG A 127 0.12 -49.65 -13.00
N ASN A 128 0.57 -49.85 -11.76
CA ASN A 128 1.02 -51.16 -11.30
C ASN A 128 -0.14 -52.16 -11.18
N ASP A 129 -1.34 -51.72 -10.77
CA ASP A 129 -2.51 -52.57 -10.54
C ASP A 129 -3.22 -52.97 -11.86
N VAL A 130 -3.23 -52.09 -12.88
CA VAL A 130 -3.95 -52.30 -14.17
C VAL A 130 -3.06 -52.95 -15.24
N GLY A 131 -1.74 -52.90 -15.08
CA GLY A 131 -0.74 -53.38 -16.03
C GLY A 131 -0.16 -52.25 -16.88
N ILE A 132 1.17 -52.10 -16.85
CA ILE A 132 1.93 -50.98 -17.43
C ILE A 132 1.55 -50.68 -18.88
N ASP A 133 1.49 -51.70 -19.73
CA ASP A 133 1.27 -51.52 -21.18
C ASP A 133 -0.10 -50.94 -21.53
N LYS A 134 -1.14 -51.21 -20.72
CA LYS A 134 -2.49 -50.68 -20.96
C LYS A 134 -2.67 -49.24 -20.47
N VAL A 135 -1.89 -48.86 -19.45
CA VAL A 135 -1.98 -47.53 -18.84
C VAL A 135 -1.12 -46.53 -19.59
N ASP A 136 0.03 -46.92 -20.13
CA ASP A 136 0.83 -46.02 -20.98
C ASP A 136 0.04 -45.63 -22.24
N ASN A 137 -0.61 -46.58 -22.92
CA ASN A 137 -1.50 -46.27 -24.05
C ASN A 137 -2.65 -45.33 -23.68
N LEU A 138 -3.32 -45.58 -22.54
CA LEU A 138 -4.42 -44.71 -22.07
C LEU A 138 -3.93 -43.31 -21.67
N MET A 139 -2.71 -43.19 -21.13
CA MET A 139 -2.13 -41.89 -20.75
C MET A 139 -1.72 -41.07 -21.97
N ASP A 140 -1.26 -41.74 -23.03
CA ASP A 140 -1.03 -41.10 -24.32
C ASP A 140 -2.38 -40.64 -24.92
N ASP A 141 -3.42 -41.48 -24.90
CA ASP A 141 -4.78 -41.08 -25.33
C ASP A 141 -5.33 -39.89 -24.52
N ILE A 142 -5.12 -39.86 -23.19
CA ILE A 142 -5.55 -38.75 -22.32
C ILE A 142 -4.77 -37.45 -22.65
N LYS A 143 -3.47 -37.54 -22.93
CA LYS A 143 -2.68 -36.37 -23.34
C LYS A 143 -3.17 -35.82 -24.66
N ASP A 144 -3.38 -36.69 -25.64
CA ASP A 144 -3.92 -36.31 -26.95
C ASP A 144 -5.28 -35.61 -26.79
N GLU A 145 -6.14 -36.11 -25.88
CA GLU A 145 -7.44 -35.49 -25.59
C GLU A 145 -7.33 -34.16 -24.83
N MET A 146 -6.36 -34.01 -23.91
CA MET A 146 -6.10 -32.75 -23.20
C MET A 146 -5.51 -31.69 -24.15
N ASP A 147 -4.62 -32.09 -25.05
CA ASP A 147 -4.04 -31.22 -26.07
C ASP A 147 -5.12 -30.80 -27.08
N LEU A 148 -6.00 -31.71 -27.49
CA LEU A 148 -7.18 -31.39 -28.29
C LEU A 148 -8.13 -30.42 -27.57
N ALA A 149 -8.37 -30.63 -26.27
CA ALA A 149 -9.21 -29.73 -25.48
C ALA A 149 -8.60 -28.32 -25.36
N ASN A 150 -7.28 -28.22 -25.22
CA ASN A 150 -6.57 -26.95 -25.25
C ASN A 150 -6.64 -26.31 -26.64
N GLU A 151 -6.48 -27.08 -27.72
CA GLU A 151 -6.62 -26.59 -29.10
C GLU A 151 -8.05 -26.10 -29.38
N ILE A 152 -9.08 -26.77 -28.85
CA ILE A 152 -10.47 -26.32 -28.90
C ILE A 152 -10.66 -25.03 -28.09
N SER A 153 -10.10 -24.96 -26.88
CA SER A 153 -10.16 -23.75 -26.06
C SER A 153 -9.46 -22.57 -26.74
N ASP A 154 -8.31 -22.78 -27.37
CA ASP A 154 -7.57 -21.78 -28.12
C ASP A 154 -8.29 -21.39 -29.43
N ALA A 155 -8.97 -22.34 -30.09
CA ALA A 155 -9.81 -22.09 -31.26
C ALA A 155 -11.12 -21.36 -30.92
N ILE A 156 -11.66 -21.54 -29.71
CA ILE A 156 -12.81 -20.79 -29.18
C ILE A 156 -12.35 -19.41 -28.67
N ALA A 157 -11.15 -19.33 -28.09
CA ALA A 157 -10.54 -18.10 -27.61
C ALA A 157 -9.90 -17.27 -28.73
N GLN A 158 -9.75 -17.82 -29.95
CA GLN A 158 -9.58 -17.02 -31.15
C GLN A 158 -10.73 -16.01 -31.16
N PRO A 159 -10.44 -14.70 -31.07
CA PRO A 159 -11.50 -13.72 -30.94
C PRO A 159 -12.34 -13.74 -32.22
N VAL A 160 -13.58 -14.24 -32.11
CA VAL A 160 -14.67 -13.70 -32.91
C VAL A 160 -15.02 -12.38 -32.22
N ASP A 161 -14.15 -11.40 -32.43
CA ASP A 161 -14.04 -10.15 -31.67
C ASP A 161 -15.38 -9.58 -31.18
N PRO A 162 -15.73 -9.76 -29.89
CA PRO A 162 -16.86 -9.10 -29.26
C PRO A 162 -16.44 -7.76 -28.61
N PHE A 163 -15.13 -7.42 -28.63
CA PHE A 163 -14.52 -6.24 -28.03
C PHE A 163 -14.10 -5.19 -29.07
N ALA A 164 -14.58 -5.29 -30.31
CA ALA A 164 -14.67 -4.14 -31.23
C ALA A 164 -15.70 -3.10 -30.77
N GLN A 165 -15.91 -2.94 -29.45
CA GLN A 165 -16.62 -1.80 -28.90
C GLN A 165 -15.60 -0.69 -28.68
N ASP A 166 -15.92 0.49 -29.19
CA ASP A 166 -15.06 1.67 -29.20
C ASP A 166 -14.57 1.98 -27.78
N GLU A 167 -13.26 2.14 -27.57
CA GLU A 167 -12.70 2.53 -26.26
C GLU A 167 -13.36 3.81 -25.72
N ASP A 168 -13.85 4.67 -26.62
CA ASP A 168 -14.57 5.91 -26.32
C ASP A 168 -15.90 5.66 -25.61
N ASP A 169 -16.66 4.61 -25.97
CA ASP A 169 -17.93 4.27 -25.32
C ASP A 169 -17.70 3.73 -23.90
N LEU A 170 -16.65 2.93 -23.70
CA LEU A 170 -16.27 2.40 -22.38
C LEU A 170 -15.72 3.50 -21.45
N LEU A 171 -15.01 4.48 -22.00
CA LEU A 171 -14.55 5.65 -21.25
C LEU A 171 -15.73 6.53 -20.80
N ALA A 172 -16.74 6.71 -21.65
CA ALA A 172 -17.95 7.45 -21.30
C ALA A 172 -18.74 6.76 -20.17
N GLU A 173 -18.87 5.44 -20.21
CA GLU A 173 -19.55 4.67 -19.16
C GLU A 173 -18.79 4.73 -17.82
N LEU A 174 -17.45 4.68 -17.87
CA LEU A 174 -16.59 4.83 -16.68
C LEU A 174 -16.71 6.23 -16.05
N GLU A 175 -16.76 7.29 -16.88
CA GLU A 175 -16.92 8.67 -16.41
C GLU A 175 -18.30 8.89 -15.78
N GLN A 176 -19.34 8.28 -16.35
CA GLN A 176 -20.70 8.33 -15.78
C GLN A 176 -20.78 7.65 -14.41
N MET A 177 -20.15 6.47 -14.22
CA MET A 177 -20.10 5.82 -12.91
C MET A 177 -19.37 6.67 -11.85
N GLY A 178 -18.29 7.38 -12.24
CA GLY A 178 -17.56 8.25 -11.33
C GLY A 178 -18.35 9.50 -10.91
N ALA A 179 -19.21 10.02 -11.78
CA ALA A 179 -20.09 11.15 -11.47
C ALA A 179 -21.19 10.77 -10.47
N ASP A 180 -21.78 9.58 -10.62
CA ASP A 180 -22.83 9.06 -9.73
C ASP A 180 -22.31 8.86 -8.29
N ASP A 181 -21.07 8.35 -8.14
CA ASP A 181 -20.41 8.20 -6.83
C ASP A 181 -20.12 9.56 -6.17
N LEU A 182 -19.70 10.55 -6.94
CA LEU A 182 -19.40 11.90 -6.45
C LEU A 182 -20.68 12.65 -6.03
N GLU A 183 -21.77 12.48 -6.80
CA GLU A 183 -23.10 13.01 -6.45
C GLU A 183 -23.62 12.37 -5.16
N ALA A 184 -23.43 11.05 -4.97
CA ALA A 184 -23.77 10.36 -3.74
C ALA A 184 -22.97 10.86 -2.52
N GLU A 185 -21.68 11.17 -2.70
CA GLU A 185 -20.84 11.77 -1.66
C GLU A 185 -21.27 13.22 -1.33
N LEU A 186 -21.66 14.01 -2.33
CA LEU A 186 -22.14 15.38 -2.15
C LEU A 186 -23.55 15.46 -1.53
N LEU A 187 -24.43 14.48 -1.80
CA LEU A 187 -25.75 14.37 -1.16
C LEU A 187 -25.66 13.92 0.31
N GLN A 188 -24.49 13.44 0.76
CA GLN A 188 -24.26 13.09 2.16
C GLN A 188 -24.09 14.37 2.99
N ALA A 189 -25.21 14.89 3.50
CA ALA A 189 -25.26 16.12 4.28
C ALA A 189 -24.28 16.08 5.49
N PRO A 190 -23.53 17.17 5.76
CA PRO A 190 -22.67 17.24 6.94
C PRO A 190 -23.54 17.09 8.19
N SER A 191 -23.19 16.12 9.06
CA SER A 191 -23.86 15.90 10.34
C SER A 191 -24.00 17.22 11.09
N ALA A 192 -25.25 17.60 11.35
CA ALA A 192 -25.66 18.87 11.95
C ALA A 192 -25.04 19.07 13.35
N LYS A 193 -23.88 19.73 13.43
CA LYS A 193 -23.30 20.30 14.66
C LYS A 193 -22.46 21.57 14.45
N ASN A 194 -22.72 22.35 13.39
CA ASN A 194 -22.20 23.71 13.32
C ASN A 194 -23.37 24.65 13.04
N GLU A 195 -23.91 25.25 14.11
CA GLU A 195 -24.68 26.48 13.99
C GLU A 195 -23.73 27.57 13.50
N VAL A 196 -23.82 27.90 12.21
CA VAL A 196 -23.10 29.02 11.62
C VAL A 196 -23.83 30.28 12.07
N LEU A 197 -23.26 30.99 13.04
CA LEU A 197 -23.71 32.32 13.45
C LEU A 197 -23.35 33.33 12.35
N PHE A 198 -24.37 33.84 11.66
CA PHE A 198 -24.21 34.92 10.70
C PHE A 198 -24.04 36.27 11.41
N PRO A 199 -23.21 37.18 10.87
CA PRO A 199 -23.08 38.52 11.41
C PRO A 199 -24.35 39.34 11.13
N ASP A 200 -24.79 40.11 12.12
CA ASP A 200 -25.95 40.99 12.01
C ASP A 200 -25.74 42.09 10.95
N ALA A 201 -26.75 42.34 10.13
CA ALA A 201 -26.68 43.31 9.05
C ALA A 201 -26.72 44.76 9.59
N PRO A 202 -25.93 45.69 9.02
CA PRO A 202 -25.90 47.07 9.50
C PRO A 202 -27.23 47.80 9.20
N ALA A 203 -27.92 48.25 10.25
CA ALA A 203 -29.20 48.94 10.18
C ALA A 203 -29.09 50.48 10.03
N SER A 204 -28.06 50.99 9.35
CA SER A 204 -27.92 52.43 9.13
C SER A 204 -28.85 52.92 8.02
N LYS A 205 -29.73 53.89 8.32
CA LYS A 205 -30.55 54.57 7.31
C LYS A 205 -29.66 55.23 6.25
N LEU A 206 -30.03 55.04 4.98
CA LEU A 206 -29.37 55.68 3.84
C LEU A 206 -29.42 57.22 3.99
N PRO A 207 -28.35 57.94 3.61
CA PRO A 207 -28.34 59.40 3.65
C PRO A 207 -29.40 59.97 2.70
N SER A 208 -30.19 60.93 3.18
CA SER A 208 -31.16 61.68 2.38
C SER A 208 -30.45 62.73 1.54
N LEU A 209 -30.85 62.89 0.27
CA LEU A 209 -30.38 63.96 -0.62
C LEU A 209 -30.67 65.34 -0.01
N ASP A 210 -29.68 66.23 -0.09
CA ASP A 210 -29.79 67.57 0.49
C ASP A 210 -30.73 68.44 -0.36
N ALA A 211 -31.46 69.37 0.27
CA ALA A 211 -32.47 70.20 -0.40
C ALA A 211 -31.92 71.01 -1.59
N SER A 212 -30.62 71.34 -1.55
CA SER A 212 -29.89 72.00 -2.64
C SER A 212 -29.85 71.15 -3.91
N GLU A 213 -29.59 69.84 -3.78
CA GLU A 213 -29.47 68.92 -4.91
C GLU A 213 -30.85 68.59 -5.50
N ALA A 214 -31.89 68.58 -4.65
CA ALA A 214 -33.27 68.41 -5.10
C ALA A 214 -33.77 69.62 -5.92
N GLU A 215 -33.39 70.84 -5.56
CA GLU A 215 -33.73 72.04 -6.34
C GLU A 215 -32.97 72.11 -7.67
N GLU A 216 -31.70 71.68 -7.71
CA GLU A 216 -30.93 71.61 -8.95
C GLU A 216 -31.54 70.59 -9.93
N MET A 217 -31.94 69.40 -9.45
CA MET A 217 -32.65 68.44 -10.30
C MET A 217 -33.97 68.99 -10.84
N LYS A 218 -34.75 69.67 -9.99
CA LYS A 218 -36.03 70.26 -10.42
C LYS A 218 -35.85 71.37 -11.45
N LYS A 219 -34.76 72.14 -11.34
CA LYS A 219 -34.41 73.18 -12.31
C LYS A 219 -33.98 72.59 -13.65
N LEU A 220 -33.19 71.50 -13.64
CA LEU A 220 -32.80 70.78 -14.85
C LEU A 220 -34.02 70.14 -15.56
N GLU A 221 -34.97 69.60 -14.81
CA GLU A 221 -36.23 69.08 -15.38
C GLU A 221 -37.08 70.19 -16.02
N ALA A 222 -37.16 71.36 -15.40
CA ALA A 222 -37.90 72.50 -15.94
C ALA A 222 -37.27 73.07 -17.22
N GLU A 223 -35.94 73.04 -17.35
CA GLU A 223 -35.21 73.47 -18.55
C GLU A 223 -35.38 72.48 -19.71
N LEU A 224 -35.44 71.18 -19.43
CA LEU A 224 -35.74 70.14 -20.42
C LEU A 224 -37.20 70.14 -20.88
N ALA A 225 -38.14 70.59 -20.06
CA ALA A 225 -39.57 70.65 -20.39
C ALA A 225 -39.99 71.95 -21.11
N GLY A 226 -39.08 72.92 -21.28
CA GLY A 226 -39.32 74.22 -21.90
C GLY A 226 -38.76 74.41 -23.31
N LEU A 227 -38.32 73.33 -23.98
CA LEU A 227 -37.81 73.28 -25.36
C LEU A 227 -38.76 72.50 -26.27
#